data_AF-A0A6N8WBN5-F1
#
_entry.id   AF-A0A6N8WBN5-F1
#
_cell.length_a   1.000
_cell.length_b   1.000
_cell.length_c   1.000
_cell.angle_alpha   90.00
_cell.angle_beta   90.00
_cell.angle_gamma   90.00
#
_symmetry.space_group_name_H-M   'P 1'
#
loop_
_entity.id
_entity.type
_entity.pdbx_description
1 polymer ?
#
loop_
_entity_poly.entity_id
_entity_poly.type
_entity_poly.pdbx_seq_one_letter_code
_entity_poly.pdbx_strand_id
1 'polypeptide(L)'
;MIDEWRRGACGNMPASQSVDLHTRIWGLLETHDEPGARALFNRLLPLLNFERMHGVAVYKQVFLRRGIFTSTASRIPGAYLDNQDLQEFEAIWRDVEPLLEK
;
A
#
# COMPACT_ATOMS: atom_id res chain seq x y z
N MET A 1 4.65 -1.20 -12.17
CA MET A 1 3.81 0.00 -12.43
C MET A 1 4.55 1.00 -13.31
N ILE A 2 5.57 1.71 -12.83
CA ILE A 2 6.21 2.78 -13.63
C ILE A 2 6.93 2.21 -14.87
N ASP A 3 7.61 1.09 -14.74
CA ASP A 3 8.24 0.41 -15.89
C ASP A 3 7.21 -0.19 -16.86
N GLU A 4 6.09 -0.69 -16.34
CA GLU A 4 4.96 -1.21 -17.13
C GLU A 4 4.28 -0.07 -17.91
N TRP A 5 4.08 1.09 -17.29
CA TRP A 5 3.55 2.28 -17.93
C TRP A 5 4.42 2.71 -19.13
N ARG A 6 5.75 2.74 -18.98
CA ARG A 6 6.68 3.01 -20.10
C ARG A 6 6.57 2.00 -21.25
N ARG A 7 6.11 0.78 -20.96
CA ARG A 7 5.91 -0.29 -21.94
C ARG A 7 4.48 -0.30 -22.50
N GLY A 8 3.67 0.73 -22.23
CA GLY A 8 2.32 0.88 -22.76
C GLY A 8 1.23 0.21 -21.93
N ALA A 9 1.50 -0.14 -20.66
CA ALA A 9 0.42 -0.54 -19.77
C ALA A 9 -0.56 0.63 -19.58
N CYS A 10 -1.85 0.32 -19.65
CA CYS A 10 -2.95 1.29 -19.47
C CYS A 10 -3.64 1.17 -18.09
N GLY A 11 -3.03 0.42 -17.16
CA GLY A 11 -3.51 0.28 -15.79
C GLY A 11 -2.70 -0.74 -15.00
N ASN A 12 -3.08 -0.90 -13.74
CA ASN A 12 -2.51 -1.89 -12.82
C ASN A 12 -3.59 -2.42 -11.86
N MET A 13 -3.30 -3.52 -11.16
CA MET A 13 -4.19 -4.11 -10.15
C MET A 13 -3.48 -4.17 -8.79
N PRO A 14 -3.38 -3.04 -8.07
CA PRO A 14 -2.85 -3.04 -6.71
C PRO A 14 -3.86 -3.60 -5.71
N ALA A 15 -3.39 -3.96 -4.52
CA ALA A 15 -4.29 -4.23 -3.42
C ALA A 15 -4.97 -2.92 -2.94
N SER A 16 -6.14 -3.05 -2.31
CA SER A 16 -7.10 -1.94 -2.14
C SER A 16 -6.81 -1.00 -0.96
N GLN A 17 -5.89 -1.36 -0.07
CA GLN A 17 -5.62 -0.65 1.18
C GLN A 17 -5.00 0.74 1.00
N SER A 18 -4.34 0.97 -0.15
CA SER A 18 -3.64 2.22 -0.50
C SER A 18 -4.02 2.70 -1.90
N VAL A 19 -5.27 2.47 -2.32
CA VAL A 19 -5.76 2.79 -3.68
C VAL A 19 -5.57 4.27 -4.03
N ASP A 20 -5.78 5.16 -3.08
CA ASP A 20 -5.60 6.60 -3.19
C ASP A 20 -4.17 6.97 -3.60
N LEU A 21 -3.16 6.30 -3.02
CA LEU A 21 -1.76 6.50 -3.43
C LEU A 21 -1.47 5.92 -4.80
N HIS A 22 -2.01 4.75 -5.12
CA HIS A 22 -1.82 4.17 -6.45
C HIS A 22 -2.43 5.05 -7.54
N THR A 23 -3.62 5.60 -7.33
CA THR A 23 -4.27 6.53 -8.26
C THR A 23 -3.46 7.82 -8.41
N ARG A 24 -2.91 8.36 -7.33
CA ARG A 24 -2.03 9.55 -7.40
C ARG A 24 -0.73 9.27 -8.15
N ILE A 25 -0.10 8.13 -7.91
CA ILE A 25 1.11 7.73 -8.67
C ILE A 25 0.77 7.56 -10.15
N TRP A 26 -0.35 6.92 -10.48
CA TRP A 26 -0.81 6.76 -11.85
C TRP A 26 -1.10 8.12 -12.51
N GLY A 27 -1.76 9.04 -11.81
CA GLY A 27 -2.02 10.38 -12.30
C GLY A 27 -0.74 11.17 -12.63
N LEU A 28 0.30 11.04 -11.82
CA LEU A 28 1.61 11.64 -12.11
C LEU A 28 2.21 11.08 -13.41
N LEU A 29 2.08 9.76 -13.64
CA LEU A 29 2.52 9.13 -14.89
C LEU A 29 1.72 9.63 -16.10
N GLU A 30 0.40 9.76 -15.99
CA GLU A 30 -0.45 10.32 -17.05
C GLU A 30 -0.08 11.78 -17.40
N THR A 31 0.42 12.54 -16.41
CA THR A 31 0.96 13.90 -16.64
C THR A 31 2.43 13.93 -17.05
N HIS A 32 3.04 12.77 -17.32
CA HIS A 32 4.46 12.59 -17.65
C HIS A 32 5.46 13.05 -16.55
N ASP A 33 5.01 13.18 -15.29
CA ASP A 33 5.88 13.42 -14.13
C ASP A 33 6.39 12.09 -13.55
N GLU A 34 7.22 11.40 -14.31
CA GLU A 34 7.91 10.19 -13.84
C GLU A 34 8.74 10.41 -12.56
N PRO A 35 9.50 11.50 -12.40
CA PRO A 35 10.25 11.76 -11.16
C PRO A 35 9.34 11.87 -9.93
N GLY A 36 8.22 12.59 -10.04
CA GLY A 36 7.22 12.70 -8.98
C GLY A 36 6.58 11.35 -8.66
N ALA A 37 6.18 10.60 -9.70
CA ALA A 37 5.63 9.25 -9.55
C ALA A 37 6.62 8.32 -8.82
N ARG A 38 7.91 8.39 -9.18
CA ARG A 38 8.98 7.61 -8.53
C ARG A 38 9.16 8.01 -7.07
N ALA A 39 9.17 9.30 -6.76
CA ALA A 39 9.33 9.80 -5.41
C ALA A 39 8.19 9.31 -4.50
N LEU A 40 6.94 9.41 -4.97
CA LEU A 40 5.78 8.92 -4.22
C LEU A 40 5.77 7.40 -4.08
N PHE A 41 6.08 6.67 -5.16
CA PHE A 41 6.19 5.21 -5.14
C PHE A 41 7.23 4.73 -4.12
N ASN A 42 8.39 5.38 -4.02
CA ASN A 42 9.44 5.01 -3.08
C ASN A 42 9.00 5.16 -1.62
N ARG A 43 8.12 6.11 -1.31
CA ARG A 43 7.56 6.26 0.05
C ARG A 43 6.52 5.19 0.38
N LEU A 44 5.79 4.69 -0.63
CA LEU A 44 4.84 3.60 -0.47
C LEU A 44 5.52 2.21 -0.44
N LEU A 45 6.72 2.10 -1.03
CA LEU A 45 7.43 0.84 -1.23
C LEU A 45 7.65 -0.01 0.04
N PRO A 46 7.95 0.56 1.23
CA PRO A 46 8.06 -0.24 2.46
C PRO A 46 6.78 -1.01 2.78
N LEU A 47 5.60 -0.39 2.63
CA LEU A 47 4.31 -1.06 2.83
C LEU A 47 4.08 -2.17 1.80
N LEU A 48 4.43 -1.93 0.53
CA LEU A 48 4.29 -2.92 -0.55
C LEU A 48 5.25 -4.12 -0.39
N ASN A 49 6.40 -3.91 0.23
CA ASN A 49 7.32 -5.00 0.56
C ASN A 49 6.81 -5.79 1.76
N PHE A 50 6.28 -5.11 2.78
CA PHE A 50 5.71 -5.75 3.96
C PHE A 50 4.47 -6.59 3.61
N GLU A 51 3.55 -6.05 2.81
CA GLU A 51 2.38 -6.80 2.35
C GLU A 51 2.74 -7.99 1.46
N ARG A 52 3.86 -7.95 0.72
CA ARG A 52 4.33 -9.11 -0.07
C ARG A 52 4.63 -10.30 0.84
N MET A 53 5.17 -10.05 2.03
CA MET A 53 5.56 -11.09 2.99
C MET A 53 4.37 -11.62 3.80
N HIS A 54 3.47 -10.73 4.22
CA HIS A 54 2.39 -11.06 5.16
C HIS A 54 0.98 -11.14 4.51
N GLY A 55 0.87 -10.75 3.24
CA GLY A 55 -0.35 -10.83 2.44
C GLY A 55 -1.54 -10.10 3.04
N VAL A 56 -2.68 -10.80 3.05
CA VAL A 56 -3.98 -10.24 3.46
C VAL A 56 -4.01 -9.70 4.89
N ALA A 57 -3.11 -10.17 5.77
CA ALA A 57 -3.02 -9.67 7.15
C ALA A 57 -2.71 -8.15 7.17
N VAL A 58 -1.79 -7.69 6.31
CA VAL A 58 -1.38 -6.28 6.23
C VAL A 58 -2.50 -5.43 5.65
N TYR A 59 -3.16 -5.90 4.59
CA TYR A 59 -4.29 -5.16 3.99
C TYR A 59 -5.36 -4.86 5.05
N LYS A 60 -5.73 -5.88 5.82
CA LYS A 60 -6.71 -5.75 6.91
C LYS A 60 -6.22 -4.84 8.02
N GLN A 61 -4.94 -4.90 8.38
CA GLN A 61 -4.35 -4.03 9.38
C GLN A 61 -4.43 -2.56 8.95
N VAL A 62 -4.12 -2.24 7.68
CA VAL A 62 -4.30 -0.89 7.13
C VAL A 62 -5.77 -0.47 7.19
N PHE A 63 -6.71 -1.33 6.79
CA PHE A 63 -8.14 -0.99 6.89
C PHE A 63 -8.61 -0.75 8.33
N LEU A 64 -8.08 -1.51 9.30
CA LEU A 64 -8.33 -1.29 10.72
C LEU A 64 -7.80 0.09 11.16
N ARG A 65 -6.56 0.43 10.78
CA ARG A 65 -5.95 1.73 11.12
C ARG A 65 -6.67 2.92 10.49
N ARG A 66 -7.17 2.75 9.26
CA ARG A 66 -8.01 3.75 8.58
C ARG A 66 -9.43 3.85 9.15
N GLY A 67 -9.78 3.03 10.14
CA GLY A 67 -11.13 3.00 10.73
C GLY A 67 -12.21 2.42 9.82
N ILE A 68 -11.83 1.75 8.72
CA ILE A 68 -12.75 1.14 7.75
C ILE A 68 -13.22 -0.23 8.27
N PHE A 69 -12.31 -1.01 8.87
CA PHE A 69 -12.62 -2.28 9.50
C PHE A 69 -12.62 -2.15 11.02
N THR A 70 -13.38 -3.02 11.68
CA THR A 70 -13.37 -3.18 13.15
C THR A 70 -12.59 -4.42 13.60
N SER A 71 -12.16 -5.27 12.67
CA SER A 71 -11.43 -6.52 12.94
C SER A 71 -10.55 -6.92 11.76
N THR A 72 -9.42 -7.55 12.07
CA THR A 72 -8.52 -8.18 11.08
C THR A 72 -8.76 -9.68 10.92
N ALA A 73 -9.75 -10.25 11.62
CA ALA A 73 -10.01 -11.68 11.60
C ALA A 73 -10.31 -12.22 10.19
N SER A 74 -9.86 -13.44 9.93
CA SER A 74 -10.15 -14.22 8.71
C SER A 74 -10.92 -15.48 9.07
N ARG A 75 -11.82 -15.93 8.18
CA ARG A 75 -12.65 -17.12 8.42
C ARG A 75 -11.83 -18.38 8.59
N ILE A 76 -10.78 -18.53 7.77
CA ILE A 76 -9.83 -19.63 7.87
C ILE A 76 -8.66 -19.11 8.73
N PRO A 77 -8.22 -19.86 9.76
CA PRO A 77 -6.98 -19.57 10.46
C PRO A 77 -5.84 -19.46 9.45
N GLY A 78 -5.21 -18.30 9.37
CA GLY A 78 -4.28 -17.97 8.30
C GLY A 78 -3.24 -16.96 8.76
N ALA A 79 -2.70 -16.18 7.81
CA ALA A 79 -1.70 -15.16 8.12
C ALA A 79 -2.25 -14.14 9.12
N TYR A 80 -1.55 -13.98 10.24
CA TYR A 80 -1.72 -12.95 11.24
C TYR A 80 -0.38 -12.23 11.41
N LEU A 81 -0.43 -10.98 11.86
CA LEU A 81 0.76 -10.24 12.26
C LEU A 81 0.99 -10.53 13.74
N ASP A 82 2.18 -11.03 14.08
CA ASP A 82 2.58 -11.16 15.48
C ASP A 82 3.01 -9.79 16.07
N ASN A 83 3.48 -9.79 17.31
CA ASN A 83 3.87 -8.55 17.99
C ASN A 83 5.08 -7.84 17.32
N GLN A 84 6.01 -8.60 16.73
CA GLN A 84 7.17 -8.03 16.03
C GLN A 84 6.75 -7.47 14.68
N ASP A 85 5.89 -8.20 13.96
CA ASP A 85 5.28 -7.73 12.72
C ASP A 85 4.50 -6.43 12.93
N LEU A 86 3.73 -6.34 14.02
CA LEU A 86 2.99 -5.13 14.37
C LEU A 86 3.93 -3.97 14.69
N GLN A 87 5.06 -4.22 15.36
CA GLN A 87 6.05 -3.17 15.62
C GLN A 87 6.64 -2.59 14.33
N GLU A 88 6.99 -3.44 13.36
CA GLU A 88 7.47 -3.00 12.05
C GLU A 88 6.36 -2.28 11.26
N PHE A 89 5.14 -2.83 11.30
CA PHE A 89 3.98 -2.19 10.69
C PHE A 89 3.76 -0.77 11.23
N GLU A 90 3.87 -0.53 12.54
CA GLU A 90 3.74 0.81 13.12
C GLU A 90 4.85 1.77 12.68
N ALA A 91 6.05 1.28 12.37
CA ALA A 91 7.12 2.10 11.80
C ALA A 91 6.77 2.53 10.38
N ILE A 92 6.38 1.58 9.53
CA ILE A 92 5.95 1.84 8.15
C ILE A 92 4.72 2.76 8.12
N TRP A 93 3.74 2.50 9.00
CA TRP A 93 2.48 3.24 9.06
C TRP A 93 2.71 4.73 9.33
N ARG A 94 3.62 5.09 10.22
CA ARG A 94 3.95 6.50 10.53
C ARG A 94 4.42 7.29 9.31
N ASP A 95 5.08 6.64 8.36
CA ASP A 95 5.60 7.29 7.15
C ASP A 95 4.56 7.36 6.02
N VAL A 96 3.65 6.38 5.98
CA VAL A 96 2.63 6.23 4.92
C VAL A 96 1.31 6.92 5.27
N GLU A 97 0.88 6.90 6.52
CA GLU A 97 -0.39 7.51 6.96
C GLU A 97 -0.55 8.97 6.53
N PRO A 98 0.46 9.85 6.67
CA PRO A 98 0.32 11.25 6.24
C PRO A 98 0.18 11.42 4.72
N LEU A 99 0.46 10.38 3.94
CA LEU A 99 0.29 10.40 2.48
C LEU A 99 -1.13 10.04 2.07
N LEU A 100 -1.84 9.25 2.87
CA LEU A 100 -3.18 8.77 2.56
C LEU A 100 -4.21 9.91 2.62
N GLU A 101 -5.24 9.79 1.82
CA GLU A 101 -6.43 10.64 1.91
C GLU A 101 -7.23 10.27 3.17
N LYS A 102 -7.83 11.29 3.80
CA LYS A 102 -8.63 11.18 5.03
C LYS A 102 -9.96 10.47 4.79
#